data_AF-A0A0C1WB35-F1
#
_entry.id   AF-A0A0C1WB35-F1
#
_cell.length_a   1.000
_cell.length_b   1.000
_cell.length_c   1.000
_cell.angle_alpha   90.00
_cell.angle_beta   90.00
_cell.angle_gamma   90.00
#
_symmetry.space_group_name_H-M   'P 1'
#
loop_
_entity.id
_entity.type
_entity.pdbx_description
1 polymer ?
#
loop_
_entity_poly.entity_id
_entity_poly.type
_entity_poly.pdbx_seq_one_letter_code
_entity_poly.pdbx_strand_id
1 'polypeptide(L)'
;MNTLDIVAITKDIIVSICALGSLGLAIYGVNNWLREMKGKTNFEAAKTLMISTYRFRDSVADARRIIIDYSNLKDMQPSDTEKEWIALFDRRWQPVATALQEFSAQSIEAEVLFGSEVKDLLEQIKLIGLHLKQGMLSTIEYHTNPTADLIEFYAKNPEVLQQLRDTVVAHPNNKDAFSQDINRTVKELERLLKNHLKNS
;
A
#
# COMPACT_ATOMS: atom_id res chain seq x y z
N MET A 1 54.60 17.04 -51.93
CA MET A 1 53.26 17.30 -51.35
C MET A 1 53.05 18.80 -51.40
N ASN A 2 51.98 19.27 -52.03
CA ASN A 2 51.75 20.71 -52.17
C ASN A 2 51.20 21.26 -50.85
N THR A 3 51.40 22.54 -50.54
CA THR A 3 50.94 23.14 -49.27
C THR A 3 49.43 23.00 -49.08
N LEU A 4 48.67 23.01 -50.17
CA LEU A 4 47.22 22.81 -50.19
C LEU A 4 46.78 21.43 -49.69
N ASP A 5 47.52 20.37 -50.04
CA ASP A 5 47.18 18.99 -49.65
C ASP A 5 47.33 18.79 -48.13
N ILE A 6 48.38 19.38 -47.55
CA ILE A 6 48.64 19.33 -46.10
C ILE A 6 47.51 20.02 -45.33
N VAL A 7 47.04 21.17 -45.82
CA VAL A 7 45.92 21.90 -45.22
C VAL A 7 44.63 21.10 -45.29
N ALA A 8 44.35 20.45 -46.43
CA ALA A 8 43.17 19.61 -46.61
C ALA A 8 43.16 18.42 -45.63
N ILE A 9 44.26 17.67 -45.55
CA ILE A 9 44.39 16.53 -44.63
C ILE A 9 44.21 16.97 -43.17
N THR A 10 44.83 18.09 -42.79
CA THR A 10 44.74 18.61 -41.41
C THR A 10 43.31 18.99 -41.05
N LYS A 11 42.59 19.64 -41.98
CA LYS A 11 41.18 20.00 -41.79
C LYS A 11 40.32 18.74 -41.59
N ASP A 12 40.50 17.72 -42.42
CA ASP A 12 39.71 16.49 -42.35
C ASP A 12 39.95 15.72 -41.04
N ILE A 13 41.19 15.75 -40.52
CA ILE A 13 41.51 15.21 -39.20
C ILE A 13 40.76 15.99 -38.10
N ILE A 14 40.80 17.32 -38.13
CA ILE A 14 40.11 18.15 -37.13
C ILE A 14 38.60 17.91 -37.19
N VAL A 15 37.99 17.90 -38.38
CA VAL A 15 36.56 17.63 -38.56
C VAL A 15 36.20 16.25 -38.05
N SER A 16 37.03 15.24 -38.30
CA SER A 16 36.82 13.88 -37.80
C SER A 16 36.87 13.81 -36.27
N ILE A 17 37.82 14.51 -35.64
CA ILE A 17 37.91 14.60 -34.17
C ILE A 17 36.68 15.32 -33.59
N CYS A 18 36.25 16.42 -34.21
CA CYS A 18 35.05 17.15 -33.79
C CYS A 18 33.77 16.29 -33.93
N ALA A 19 33.68 15.48 -34.98
CA ALA A 19 32.56 14.56 -35.20
C ALA A 19 32.52 13.46 -34.12
N LEU A 20 33.68 12.86 -33.80
CA LEU A 20 33.80 11.87 -32.73
C LEU A 20 33.49 12.48 -31.35
N GLY A 21 33.97 13.69 -31.09
CA GLY A 21 33.66 14.42 -29.85
C GLY A 21 32.16 14.70 -29.70
N SER A 22 31.52 15.17 -30.78
CA SER A 22 30.07 15.41 -30.81
C SER A 22 29.27 14.13 -30.56
N LEU A 23 29.70 13.02 -31.17
CA LEU A 23 29.08 11.71 -30.95
C LEU A 23 29.21 11.24 -29.50
N GLY A 24 30.39 11.41 -28.89
CA GLY A 24 30.62 11.07 -27.48
C GLY A 24 29.73 11.88 -26.53
N LEU A 25 29.61 13.19 -26.75
CA LEU A 25 28.73 14.06 -25.97
C LEU A 25 27.25 13.69 -26.14
N ALA A 26 26.82 13.34 -27.36
CA ALA A 26 25.46 12.89 -27.61
C ALA A 26 25.13 11.59 -26.85
N ILE A 27 26.03 10.60 -26.87
CA ILE A 27 25.86 9.35 -26.12
C ILE A 27 25.82 9.62 -24.61
N TYR A 28 26.71 10.47 -24.11
CA TYR A 28 26.72 10.85 -22.68
C TYR A 28 25.43 11.55 -22.27
N GLY A 29 24.94 12.49 -23.10
CA GLY A 29 23.68 13.18 -22.88
C GLY A 29 22.48 12.23 -22.81
N VAL A 30 22.37 11.31 -23.79
CA VAL A 30 21.29 10.31 -23.83
C VAL A 30 21.35 9.40 -22.61
N ASN A 31 22.52 8.90 -22.23
CA ASN A 31 22.66 8.02 -21.07
C ASN A 31 22.29 8.71 -19.75
N ASN A 32 22.69 9.96 -19.57
CA ASN A 32 22.31 10.75 -18.40
C ASN A 32 20.81 11.02 -18.37
N TRP A 33 20.21 11.35 -19.51
CA TRP A 33 18.78 11.58 -19.62
C TRP A 33 17.99 10.30 -19.29
N LEU A 34 18.40 9.14 -19.81
CA LEU A 34 17.78 7.85 -19.47
C LEU A 34 17.88 7.54 -17.97
N ARG A 35 19.02 7.84 -17.35
CA ARG A 35 19.21 7.64 -15.90
C ARG A 35 18.30 8.56 -15.08
N GLU A 36 18.17 9.82 -15.48
CA GLU A 36 17.30 10.80 -14.83
C GLU A 36 15.82 10.39 -14.94
N MET A 37 15.39 9.97 -16.14
CA MET A 37 14.03 9.48 -16.37
C MET A 37 13.71 8.27 -15.48
N LYS A 38 14.63 7.30 -15.39
CA LYS A 38 14.46 6.14 -14.50
C LYS A 38 14.40 6.55 -13.03
N GLY A 39 15.23 7.50 -12.60
CA GLY A 39 15.21 8.03 -11.24
C GLY A 39 13.87 8.68 -10.90
N LYS A 40 13.35 9.51 -11.81
CA LYS A 40 12.07 10.20 -11.65
C LYS A 40 10.89 9.22 -11.58
N THR A 41 10.84 8.22 -12.47
CA THR A 41 9.80 7.19 -12.44
C THR A 41 9.82 6.41 -11.12
N ASN A 42 11.00 6.00 -10.66
CA ASN A 42 11.14 5.28 -9.39
C ASN A 42 10.72 6.13 -8.19
N PHE A 43 11.10 7.42 -8.18
CA PHE A 43 10.73 8.34 -7.11
C PHE A 43 9.22 8.56 -7.04
N GLU A 44 8.57 8.86 -8.18
CA GLU A 44 7.12 9.09 -8.21
C GLU A 44 6.35 7.83 -7.81
N ALA A 45 6.71 6.64 -8.33
CA ALA A 45 6.07 5.39 -7.95
C ALA A 45 6.24 5.08 -6.45
N ALA A 46 7.43 5.31 -5.87
CA ALA A 46 7.65 5.12 -4.44
C ALA A 46 6.82 6.11 -3.59
N LYS A 47 6.74 7.37 -4.03
CA LYS A 47 6.00 8.43 -3.35
C LYS A 47 4.49 8.17 -3.37
N THR A 48 3.91 7.87 -4.54
CA THR A 48 2.47 7.62 -4.67
C THR A 48 2.06 6.37 -3.91
N LEU A 49 2.88 5.31 -3.95
CA LEU A 49 2.68 4.11 -3.15
C LEU A 49 2.73 4.40 -1.65
N MET A 50 3.70 5.21 -1.19
CA MET A 50 3.81 5.55 0.23
C MET A 50 2.59 6.33 0.72
N ILE A 51 2.13 7.31 -0.07
CA ILE A 51 0.93 8.11 0.26
C ILE A 51 -0.31 7.21 0.35
N SER A 52 -0.52 6.33 -0.63
CA SER A 52 -1.68 5.42 -0.62
C SER A 52 -1.61 4.40 0.52
N THR A 53 -0.40 3.93 0.87
CA THR A 53 -0.16 3.06 2.03
C THR A 53 -0.57 3.74 3.34
N TYR A 54 -0.14 4.99 3.55
CA TYR A 54 -0.50 5.73 4.75
C TYR A 54 -1.99 6.03 4.83
N ARG A 55 -2.61 6.40 3.70
CA ARG A 55 -4.07 6.56 3.62
C ARG A 55 -4.80 5.27 4.00
N PHE A 56 -4.35 4.13 3.50
CA PHE A 56 -4.94 2.83 3.88
C PHE A 56 -4.81 2.58 5.38
N ARG A 57 -3.61 2.75 5.95
CA ARG A 57 -3.38 2.59 7.40
C ARG A 57 -4.31 3.48 8.23
N ASP A 58 -4.43 4.75 7.85
CA ASP A 58 -5.20 5.73 8.60
C ASP A 58 -6.71 5.45 8.48
N SER A 59 -7.19 5.11 7.27
CA SER A 59 -8.57 4.65 7.07
C SER A 59 -8.90 3.40 7.91
N VAL A 60 -7.96 2.46 8.02
CA VAL A 60 -8.13 1.27 8.87
C VAL A 60 -8.21 1.66 10.36
N ALA A 61 -7.35 2.57 10.81
CA ALA A 61 -7.36 3.04 12.19
C ALA A 61 -8.69 3.77 12.52
N ASP A 62 -9.14 4.65 11.62
CA ASP A 62 -10.40 5.38 11.77
C ASP A 62 -11.61 4.45 11.76
N ALA A 63 -11.62 3.48 10.83
CA ALA A 63 -12.67 2.47 10.78
C ALA A 63 -12.76 1.69 12.10
N ARG A 64 -11.65 1.47 12.81
CA ARG A 64 -11.57 0.72 14.07
C ARG A 64 -11.75 1.57 15.33
N ARG A 65 -11.91 2.89 15.21
CA ARG A 65 -11.98 3.83 16.35
C ARG A 65 -13.34 3.88 17.06
N ILE A 66 -14.41 3.49 16.38
CA ILE A 66 -15.77 3.55 16.94
C ILE A 66 -15.92 2.47 18.03
N ILE A 67 -16.25 2.90 19.24
CA ILE A 67 -16.65 2.00 20.33
C ILE A 67 -18.09 1.55 20.06
N ILE A 68 -18.29 0.24 19.96
CA ILE A 68 -19.62 -0.33 19.84
C ILE A 68 -20.12 -0.66 21.24
N ASP A 69 -21.23 -0.05 21.65
CA ASP A 69 -21.93 -0.44 22.87
C ASP A 69 -22.86 -1.62 22.58
N TYR A 70 -22.38 -2.82 22.88
CA TYR A 70 -23.10 -4.07 22.67
C TYR A 70 -24.29 -4.26 23.64
N SER A 71 -24.47 -3.39 24.64
CA SER A 71 -25.48 -3.57 25.70
C SER A 71 -26.86 -3.00 25.38
N ASN A 72 -26.94 -1.97 24.52
CA ASN A 72 -28.21 -1.28 24.17
C ASN A 72 -28.99 -1.94 23.01
N LEU A 73 -28.53 -3.08 22.50
CA LEU A 73 -29.11 -3.75 21.32
C LEU A 73 -30.20 -4.78 21.65
N LYS A 74 -30.48 -5.02 22.93
CA LYS A 74 -31.45 -6.04 23.38
C LYS A 74 -32.92 -5.70 23.10
N ASP A 75 -33.23 -4.42 22.87
CA ASP A 75 -34.62 -3.95 22.73
C ASP A 75 -35.08 -3.81 21.26
N MET A 76 -34.25 -4.21 20.30
CA MET A 76 -34.52 -4.08 18.86
C MET A 76 -34.98 -5.41 18.25
N GLN A 77 -35.93 -5.35 17.29
CA GLN A 77 -36.34 -6.54 16.52
C GLN A 77 -35.13 -7.10 15.74
N PRO A 78 -34.96 -8.44 15.63
CA PRO A 78 -33.79 -9.05 14.99
C PRO A 78 -33.53 -8.56 13.55
N SER A 79 -34.59 -8.33 12.77
CA SER A 79 -34.48 -7.89 11.37
C SER A 79 -34.05 -6.42 11.20
N ASP A 80 -34.40 -5.57 12.16
CA ASP A 80 -34.00 -4.17 12.16
C ASP A 80 -32.56 -4.03 12.67
N THR A 81 -32.20 -4.86 13.65
CA THR A 81 -30.84 -5.00 14.18
C THR A 81 -29.85 -5.42 13.08
N GLU A 82 -30.19 -6.41 12.25
CA GLU A 82 -29.30 -6.85 11.16
C GLU A 82 -28.99 -5.74 10.15
N LYS A 83 -30.01 -5.02 9.69
CA LYS A 83 -29.85 -3.92 8.73
C LYS A 83 -29.01 -2.79 9.32
N GLU A 84 -29.18 -2.48 10.60
CA GLU A 84 -28.40 -1.45 11.27
C GLU A 84 -26.93 -1.83 11.44
N TRP A 85 -26.64 -3.09 11.80
CA TRP A 85 -25.28 -3.62 11.87
C TRP A 85 -24.58 -3.59 10.52
N ILE A 86 -25.27 -4.05 9.46
CA ILE A 86 -24.75 -3.99 8.09
C ILE A 86 -24.47 -2.53 7.71
N ALA A 87 -25.44 -1.62 7.92
CA ALA A 87 -25.26 -0.21 7.59
C ALA A 87 -24.11 0.46 8.37
N LEU A 88 -23.94 0.12 9.65
CA LEU A 88 -22.84 0.61 10.47
C LEU A 88 -21.49 0.16 9.92
N PHE A 89 -21.33 -1.14 9.66
CA PHE A 89 -20.08 -1.70 9.19
C PHE A 89 -19.76 -1.31 7.75
N ASP A 90 -20.78 -1.19 6.88
CA ASP A 90 -20.60 -0.67 5.53
C ASP A 90 -20.04 0.75 5.58
N ARG A 91 -20.62 1.65 6.39
CA ARG A 91 -20.09 3.02 6.56
C ARG A 91 -18.64 3.04 7.04
N ARG A 92 -18.25 2.11 7.92
CA ARG A 92 -16.87 1.98 8.43
C ARG A 92 -15.93 1.39 7.38
N TRP A 93 -16.41 0.46 6.57
CA TRP A 93 -15.60 -0.22 5.56
C TRP A 93 -15.38 0.62 4.30
N GLN A 94 -16.35 1.46 3.90
CA GLN A 94 -16.28 2.24 2.66
C GLN A 94 -14.97 3.05 2.51
N PRO A 95 -14.50 3.84 3.51
CA PRO A 95 -13.23 4.55 3.40
C PRO A 95 -12.01 3.63 3.26
N VAL A 96 -12.04 2.46 3.90
CA VAL A 96 -10.97 1.45 3.81
C VAL A 96 -10.97 0.82 2.42
N ALA A 97 -12.14 0.49 1.88
CA ALA A 97 -12.28 -0.09 0.55
C ALA A 97 -11.72 0.84 -0.53
N THR A 98 -12.07 2.13 -0.46
CA THR A 98 -11.55 3.15 -1.38
C THR A 98 -10.03 3.27 -1.26
N ALA A 99 -9.49 3.39 -0.04
CA ALA A 99 -8.05 3.50 0.17
C ALA A 99 -7.30 2.23 -0.27
N LEU A 100 -7.89 1.05 -0.08
CA LEU A 100 -7.33 -0.22 -0.53
C LEU A 100 -7.34 -0.35 -2.06
N GLN A 101 -8.37 0.18 -2.73
CA GLN A 101 -8.44 0.23 -4.19
C GLN A 101 -7.37 1.18 -4.76
N GLU A 102 -7.22 2.37 -4.18
CA GLU A 102 -6.15 3.31 -4.53
C GLU A 102 -4.78 2.67 -4.34
N PHE A 103 -4.53 2.06 -3.18
CA PHE A 103 -3.30 1.35 -2.87
C PHE A 103 -3.03 0.21 -3.87
N SER A 104 -4.05 -0.58 -4.19
CA SER A 104 -3.91 -1.71 -5.12
C SER A 104 -3.52 -1.25 -6.52
N ALA A 105 -4.06 -0.13 -7.00
CA ALA A 105 -3.66 0.45 -8.27
C ALA A 105 -2.17 0.83 -8.29
N GLN A 106 -1.68 1.52 -7.23
CA GLN A 106 -0.27 1.89 -7.11
C GLN A 106 0.65 0.67 -6.92
N SER A 107 0.15 -0.39 -6.28
CA SER A 107 0.92 -1.61 -5.99
C SER A 107 1.40 -2.34 -7.24
N ILE A 108 0.64 -2.26 -8.35
CA ILE A 108 0.98 -2.93 -9.61
C ILE A 108 2.25 -2.33 -10.23
N GLU A 109 2.31 -0.99 -10.31
CA GLU A 109 3.47 -0.29 -10.85
C GLU A 109 4.70 -0.51 -9.96
N ALA A 110 4.52 -0.43 -8.63
CA ALA A 110 5.59 -0.65 -7.68
C ALA A 110 6.16 -2.08 -7.71
N GLU A 111 5.31 -3.10 -7.89
CA GLU A 111 5.75 -4.50 -8.04
C GLU A 111 6.67 -4.66 -9.26
N VAL A 112 6.32 -4.04 -10.38
CA VAL A 112 7.13 -4.07 -11.60
C VAL A 112 8.48 -3.37 -11.42
N LEU A 113 8.51 -2.24 -10.70
CA LEU A 113 9.72 -1.44 -10.54
C LEU A 113 10.67 -1.96 -9.46
N PHE A 114 10.15 -2.52 -8.37
CA PHE A 114 10.94 -2.84 -7.18
C PHE A 114 11.07 -4.35 -6.88
N GLY A 115 10.32 -5.20 -7.61
CA GLY A 115 10.48 -6.65 -7.55
C GLY A 115 9.81 -7.31 -6.33
N SER A 116 10.23 -8.56 -6.07
CA SER A 116 9.50 -9.49 -5.19
C SER A 116 9.49 -9.08 -3.71
N GLU A 117 10.55 -8.45 -3.19
CA GLU A 117 10.59 -8.06 -1.77
C GLU A 117 9.49 -7.02 -1.45
N VAL A 118 9.22 -6.10 -2.39
CA VAL A 118 8.12 -5.15 -2.26
C VAL A 118 6.78 -5.86 -2.47
N LYS A 119 6.68 -6.74 -3.46
CA LYS A 119 5.45 -7.53 -3.72
C LYS A 119 4.90 -8.21 -2.47
N ASP A 120 5.74 -8.92 -1.72
CA ASP A 120 5.30 -9.69 -0.55
C ASP A 120 4.69 -8.78 0.52
N LEU A 121 5.24 -7.58 0.72
CA LEU A 121 4.69 -6.57 1.63
C LEU A 121 3.39 -5.97 1.11
N LEU A 122 3.29 -5.74 -0.20
CA LEU A 122 2.05 -5.25 -0.83
C LEU A 122 0.90 -6.26 -0.65
N GLU A 123 1.19 -7.56 -0.81
CA GLU A 123 0.24 -8.63 -0.56
C GLU A 123 -0.16 -8.70 0.91
N GLN A 124 0.78 -8.57 1.85
CA GLN A 124 0.48 -8.51 3.28
C GLN A 124 -0.47 -7.36 3.64
N ILE A 125 -0.28 -6.17 3.05
CA ILE A 125 -1.19 -5.03 3.27
C ILE A 125 -2.60 -5.35 2.76
N LYS A 126 -2.72 -5.99 1.59
CA LYS A 126 -4.03 -6.43 1.05
C LYS A 126 -4.68 -7.46 1.97
N LEU A 127 -3.91 -8.41 2.48
CA LEU A 127 -4.39 -9.43 3.43
C LEU A 127 -4.89 -8.81 4.74
N ILE A 128 -4.21 -7.78 5.27
CA ILE A 128 -4.69 -7.02 6.44
C ILE A 128 -6.07 -6.41 6.17
N GLY A 129 -6.27 -5.83 4.98
CA GLY A 129 -7.58 -5.29 4.58
C GLY A 129 -8.67 -6.36 4.53
N LEU A 130 -8.36 -7.52 3.96
CA LEU A 130 -9.27 -8.67 3.92
C LEU A 130 -9.59 -9.20 5.31
N HIS A 131 -8.59 -9.28 6.20
CA HIS A 131 -8.77 -9.72 7.57
C HIS A 131 -9.70 -8.78 8.35
N LEU A 132 -9.56 -7.46 8.18
CA LEU A 132 -10.50 -6.49 8.77
C LEU A 132 -11.92 -6.72 8.26
N LYS A 133 -12.10 -6.84 6.95
CA LYS A 133 -13.42 -7.06 6.34
C LYS A 133 -14.06 -8.34 6.87
N GLN A 134 -13.30 -9.42 6.93
CA GLN A 134 -13.76 -10.69 7.46
C GLN A 134 -14.17 -10.55 8.93
N GLY A 135 -13.37 -9.86 9.74
CA GLY A 135 -13.71 -9.59 11.14
C GLY A 135 -15.02 -8.80 11.29
N MET A 136 -15.24 -7.78 10.46
CA MET A 136 -16.50 -7.04 10.45
C MET A 136 -17.69 -7.94 10.11
N LEU A 137 -17.58 -8.78 9.07
CA LEU A 137 -18.64 -9.71 8.67
C LEU A 137 -18.95 -10.74 9.75
N SER A 138 -17.92 -11.36 10.35
CA SER A 138 -18.10 -12.32 11.43
C SER A 138 -18.69 -11.66 12.69
N THR A 139 -18.43 -10.37 12.93
CA THR A 139 -19.06 -9.62 14.02
C THR A 139 -20.56 -9.40 13.75
N ILE A 140 -20.93 -9.06 12.52
CA ILE A 140 -22.36 -8.96 12.12
C ILE A 140 -23.04 -10.30 12.35
N GLU A 141 -22.52 -11.38 11.78
CA GLU A 141 -23.10 -12.73 11.88
C GLU A 141 -23.32 -13.16 13.35
N TYR A 142 -22.32 -12.93 14.20
CA TYR A 142 -22.40 -13.26 15.62
C TYR A 142 -23.50 -12.49 16.36
N HIS A 143 -23.78 -11.24 15.98
CA HIS A 143 -24.73 -10.37 16.68
C HIS A 143 -26.13 -10.34 16.10
N THR A 144 -26.33 -10.74 14.84
CA THR A 144 -27.61 -10.61 14.14
C THR A 144 -28.34 -11.94 13.99
N ASN A 145 -27.62 -13.00 13.64
CA ASN A 145 -28.21 -14.32 13.42
C ASN A 145 -27.18 -15.44 13.64
N PRO A 146 -26.67 -15.60 14.88
CA PRO A 146 -25.66 -16.62 15.16
C PRO A 146 -26.27 -18.02 15.11
N THR A 147 -25.62 -18.95 14.42
CA THR A 147 -25.98 -20.37 14.48
C THR A 147 -25.62 -20.95 15.85
N ALA A 148 -26.28 -22.03 16.26
CA ALA A 148 -25.97 -22.72 17.52
C ALA A 148 -24.49 -23.14 17.59
N ASP A 149 -23.96 -23.66 16.48
CA ASP A 149 -22.55 -24.05 16.34
C ASP A 149 -21.60 -22.85 16.53
N LEU A 150 -21.95 -21.67 16.01
CA LEU A 150 -21.14 -20.46 16.15
C LEU A 150 -21.10 -19.96 17.60
N ILE A 151 -22.25 -20.01 18.29
CA ILE A 151 -22.34 -19.67 19.72
C ILE A 151 -21.48 -20.63 20.53
N GLU A 152 -21.61 -21.93 20.29
CA GLU A 152 -20.84 -22.96 20.98
C GLU A 152 -19.33 -22.83 20.70
N PHE A 153 -18.96 -22.52 19.44
CA PHE A 153 -17.58 -22.28 19.05
C PHE A 153 -16.95 -21.14 19.84
N TYR A 154 -17.60 -19.97 19.92
CA TYR A 154 -17.04 -18.85 20.68
C TYR A 154 -17.10 -19.03 22.19
N ALA A 155 -18.08 -19.80 22.70
CA ALA A 155 -18.12 -20.17 24.11
C ALA A 155 -16.94 -21.08 24.49
N LYS A 156 -16.51 -21.97 23.59
CA LYS A 156 -15.36 -22.86 23.77
C LYS A 156 -14.01 -22.18 23.49
N ASN A 157 -14.00 -21.14 22.65
CA ASN A 157 -12.79 -20.43 22.20
C ASN A 157 -12.90 -18.92 22.48
N PRO A 158 -12.93 -18.50 23.76
CA PRO A 158 -13.10 -17.08 24.12
C PRO A 158 -11.97 -16.18 23.59
N GLU A 159 -10.76 -16.72 23.43
CA GLU A 159 -9.62 -16.03 22.84
C GLU A 159 -9.85 -15.65 21.37
N VAL A 160 -10.55 -16.51 20.60
CA VAL A 160 -10.87 -16.21 19.20
C VAL A 160 -11.91 -15.10 19.12
N LEU A 161 -12.89 -15.10 20.02
CA LEU A 161 -13.86 -13.99 20.12
C LEU A 161 -13.16 -12.68 20.51
N GLN A 162 -12.17 -12.72 21.39
CA GLN A 162 -11.38 -11.55 21.74
C GLN A 162 -10.54 -11.05 20.56
N GLN A 163 -9.88 -11.95 19.82
CA GLN A 163 -9.14 -11.58 18.61
C GLN A 163 -10.04 -10.94 17.55
N LEU A 164 -11.26 -11.47 17.35
CA LEU A 164 -12.25 -10.89 16.45
C LEU A 164 -12.59 -9.44 16.87
N ARG A 165 -12.85 -9.23 18.16
CA ARG A 165 -13.14 -7.89 18.71
C ARG A 165 -11.96 -6.95 18.52
N ASP A 166 -10.75 -7.41 18.81
CA ASP A 166 -9.52 -6.62 18.64
C ASP A 166 -9.25 -6.29 17.17
N THR A 167 -9.60 -7.17 16.22
CA THR A 167 -9.52 -6.87 14.78
C THR A 167 -10.48 -5.73 14.41
N VAL A 168 -11.70 -5.75 14.94
CA VAL A 168 -12.75 -4.80 14.52
C VAL A 168 -12.72 -3.48 15.28
N VAL A 169 -12.29 -3.48 16.54
CA VAL A 169 -12.22 -2.31 17.41
C VAL A 169 -10.80 -2.21 17.95
N ALA A 170 -10.15 -1.08 17.71
CA ALA A 170 -8.78 -0.87 18.15
C ALA A 170 -8.72 -0.76 19.68
N HIS A 171 -7.69 -1.35 20.28
CA HIS A 171 -7.43 -1.12 21.69
C HIS A 171 -7.04 0.35 21.90
N PRO A 172 -7.44 1.04 23.00
CA PRO A 172 -7.15 2.48 23.19
C PRO A 172 -5.68 2.89 23.06
N ASN A 173 -4.77 1.94 23.29
CA ASN A 173 -3.32 2.14 23.19
C ASN A 173 -2.72 1.67 21.86
N ASN A 174 -3.52 1.19 20.91
CA ASN A 174 -3.09 0.59 19.62
C ASN A 174 -2.03 -0.52 19.77
N LYS A 175 -2.06 -1.22 20.90
CA LYS A 175 -1.13 -2.32 21.22
C LYS A 175 -1.71 -3.70 20.88
N ASP A 176 -2.90 -3.77 20.32
CA ASP A 176 -3.47 -5.03 19.83
C ASP A 176 -2.66 -5.58 18.64
N ALA A 177 -2.73 -6.89 18.44
CA ALA A 177 -1.94 -7.59 17.42
C ALA A 177 -2.20 -7.05 16.01
N PHE A 178 -3.46 -6.72 15.69
CA PHE A 178 -3.85 -6.19 14.38
C PHE A 178 -3.22 -4.81 14.11
N SER A 179 -3.28 -3.90 15.07
CA SER A 179 -2.64 -2.58 15.01
C SER A 179 -1.12 -2.69 14.89
N GLN A 180 -0.50 -3.65 15.58
CA GLN A 180 0.94 -3.88 15.47
C GLN A 180 1.33 -4.42 14.09
N ASP A 181 0.55 -5.35 13.55
CA ASP A 181 0.83 -5.96 12.26
C ASP A 181 0.80 -4.95 11.12
N ILE A 182 -0.25 -4.12 11.03
CA ILE A 182 -0.30 -3.06 10.02
C ILE A 182 0.84 -2.05 10.17
N ASN A 183 1.17 -1.63 11.39
CA ASN A 183 2.25 -0.68 11.62
C ASN A 183 3.62 -1.26 11.28
N ARG A 184 3.83 -2.55 11.55
CA ARG A 184 5.06 -3.27 11.21
C ARG A 184 5.22 -3.36 9.69
N THR A 185 4.20 -3.84 8.99
CA THR A 185 4.21 -4.00 7.53
C THR A 185 4.41 -2.67 6.81
N VAL A 186 3.75 -1.59 7.27
CA VAL A 186 3.94 -0.24 6.73
C VAL A 186 5.37 0.25 6.94
N LYS A 187 5.96 0.05 8.13
CA LYS A 187 7.35 0.44 8.41
C LYS A 187 8.37 -0.35 7.59
N GLU A 188 8.12 -1.64 7.39
CA GLU A 188 8.97 -2.49 6.55
C GLU A 188 8.92 -2.01 5.09
N LEU A 189 7.73 -1.66 4.58
CA LEU A 189 7.58 -1.10 3.25
C LEU A 189 8.27 0.28 3.13
N GLU A 190 8.13 1.14 4.14
CA GLU A 190 8.85 2.42 4.20
C GLU A 190 10.37 2.24 4.14
N ARG A 191 10.89 1.26 4.87
CA ARG A 191 12.33 0.96 4.87
C ARG A 191 12.83 0.61 3.47
N LEU A 192 12.08 -0.18 2.70
CA LEU A 192 12.46 -0.55 1.32
C LEU A 192 12.37 0.64 0.37
N LEU A 193 11.31 1.42 0.46
CA LEU A 193 11.08 2.55 -0.46
C LEU A 193 11.97 3.77 -0.15
N LYS A 194 12.56 3.84 1.05
CA LYS A 194 13.40 4.97 1.49
C LYS A 194 14.54 5.31 0.53
N ASN A 195 15.16 4.32 -0.09
CA ASN A 195 16.26 4.54 -1.04
C ASN A 195 15.79 5.19 -2.35
N HIS A 196 14.53 4.95 -2.73
CA HIS A 196 13.91 5.55 -3.90
C HIS A 196 13.34 6.95 -3.60
N LEU A 197 13.08 7.27 -2.33
CA LEU A 197 12.60 8.58 -1.88
C LEU A 197 13.72 9.59 -1.59
N LYS A 198 14.94 9.13 -1.24
CA LYS A 198 16.06 10.02 -0.89
C LYS A 198 16.88 10.53 -2.09
N ASN A 199 16.85 9.82 -3.21
CA ASN A 199 17.73 10.07 -4.36
C ASN A 199 17.06 10.94 -5.45
N SER A 200 16.19 11.88 -5.05
CA SER A 200 15.65 12.92 -5.93
C SER A 200 16.50 14.19 -5.89
#